data_AF-A0A1M4N4K5-F1
#
_entry.id   AF-A0A1M4N4K5-F1
#
_cell.length_a   1.000
_cell.length_b   1.000
_cell.length_c   1.000
_cell.angle_alpha   90.00
_cell.angle_beta   90.00
_cell.angle_gamma   90.00
#
_symmetry.space_group_name_H-M   'P 1'
#
loop_
_entity.id
_entity.type
_entity.pdbx_description
1 polymer ?
#
loop_
_entity_poly.entity_id
_entity_poly.type
_entity_poly.pdbx_seq_one_letter_code
_entity_poly.pdbx_strand_id
1 'polypeptide(L)' 'MFGLIRLPFLLAVAFVAGMMYERSEKGKLCDEIGGTTRNGLCIMRTE' A
#
# COMPACT_ATOMS: atom_id res chain seq x y z
N MET A 1 11.49 -7.85 -31.25
CA MET A 1 10.29 -7.18 -30.70
C MET A 1 9.95 -7.56 -29.24
N PHE A 2 10.65 -8.52 -28.62
CA PHE A 2 10.42 -8.94 -27.22
C PHE A 2 10.74 -7.88 -26.14
N GLY A 3 11.48 -6.82 -26.46
CA GLY A 3 11.82 -5.76 -25.50
C GLY A 3 10.66 -4.80 -25.20
N LEU A 4 9.78 -4.55 -26.17
CA LEU A 4 8.71 -3.56 -26.02
C LEU A 4 7.59 -4.01 -25.07
N ILE A 5 7.36 -5.33 -24.98
CA ILE A 5 6.30 -5.90 -24.13
C ILE A 5 6.70 -6.00 -22.65
N ARG A 6 8.02 -6.02 -22.36
CA ARG A 6 8.54 -6.04 -20.99
C ARG A 6 8.28 -4.73 -20.27
N LEU A 7 8.32 -3.61 -20.99
CA LEU A 7 8.16 -2.28 -20.41
C LEU A 7 6.76 -2.09 -19.78
N PRO A 8 5.63 -2.32 -20.48
CA PRO A 8 4.31 -2.22 -19.85
C PRO A 8 4.11 -3.27 -18.76
N PHE A 9 4.70 -4.45 -18.89
CA PHE A 9 4.60 -5.50 -17.87
C PHE A 9 5.30 -5.10 -16.57
N LEU A 10 6.53 -4.60 -16.65
CA LEU A 10 7.27 -4.10 -15.48
C LEU A 10 6.55 -2.90 -14.83
N LEU A 11 5.97 -2.03 -15.65
CA LEU A 11 5.20 -0.88 -15.17
C LEU A 11 3.93 -1.32 -14.43
N ALA A 12 3.21 -2.32 -14.95
CA ALA A 12 2.05 -2.90 -14.28
C ALA A 12 2.44 -3.56 -12.93
N VAL A 13 3.54 -4.31 -12.89
CA VAL A 13 4.03 -4.93 -11.65
C VAL A 13 4.43 -3.86 -10.62
N ALA A 14 5.19 -2.84 -11.02
CA ALA A 14 5.58 -1.75 -10.14
C ALA A 14 4.37 -0.97 -9.62
N PHE A 15 3.36 -0.74 -10.46
CA PHE A 15 2.10 -0.09 -10.07
C PHE A 15 1.33 -0.90 -9.01
N VAL A 16 1.17 -2.21 -9.23
CA VAL A 16 0.48 -3.10 -8.28
C VAL A 16 1.23 -3.18 -6.96
N ALA A 17 2.57 -3.31 -7.02
CA ALA A 17 3.42 -3.31 -5.83
C ALA A 17 3.29 -1.99 -5.03
N GLY A 18 3.28 -0.85 -5.72
CA GLY A 18 3.07 0.47 -5.10
C GLY A 18 1.71 0.60 -4.41
N MET A 19 0.62 0.13 -5.03
CA MET A 19 -0.70 0.16 -4.40
C MET A 19 -0.78 -0.72 -3.15
N MET A 20 -0.14 -1.89 -3.15
CA MET A 20 -0.06 -2.76 -1.98
C MET A 20 0.80 -2.14 -0.87
N TYR A 21 1.91 -1.49 -1.25
CA TYR A 21 2.79 -0.79 -0.32
C TYR A 21 2.04 0.34 0.41
N GLU A 22 1.37 1.24 -0.31
CA GLU A 22 0.58 2.32 0.32
C GLU A 22 -0.49 1.78 1.28
N ARG A 23 -1.16 0.68 0.90
CA ARG A 23 -2.20 0.09 1.75
C ARG A 23 -1.64 -0.48 3.04
N SER A 24 -0.45 -1.08 2.96
CA SER A 24 0.24 -1.67 4.11
C SER A 24 0.82 -0.59 5.03
N GLU A 25 1.36 0.47 4.45
CA GLU A 25 1.98 1.58 5.17
C GLU A 25 0.96 2.39 5.96
N LYS A 26 -0.24 2.65 5.39
CA LYS A 26 -1.34 3.32 6.10
C LYS A 26 -1.79 2.57 7.36
N GLY A 27 -1.76 1.23 7.33
CA GLY A 27 -2.06 0.40 8.51
C GLY A 27 -0.95 0.49 9.56
N LYS A 28 0.31 0.36 9.13
CA LYS A 28 1.48 0.47 10.03
C LYS A 28 1.56 1.84 10.72
N LEU A 29 1.37 2.92 9.97
CA LEU A 29 1.34 4.28 10.50
C LEU A 29 0.26 4.45 11.56
N CYS A 30 -0.90 3.82 11.38
CA CYS A 30 -1.98 3.86 12.36
C CYS A 30 -1.62 3.13 13.66
N ASP A 31 -0.98 1.96 13.55
CA ASP A 31 -0.52 1.21 14.72
C ASP A 31 0.62 1.97 15.44
N GLU A 32 1.50 2.66 14.70
CA GLU A 32 2.63 3.42 15.24
C GLU A 32 2.19 4.66 16.03
N ILE A 33 1.12 5.35 15.61
CA ILE A 33 0.52 6.47 16.35
C ILE A 33 -0.38 6.02 17.52
N GLY A 34 -0.43 4.73 17.82
CA GLY A 34 -1.26 4.15 18.89
C GLY A 34 -2.74 4.01 18.54
N GLY A 35 -3.09 4.17 17.27
CA GLY A 35 -4.42 3.90 16.73
C GLY A 35 -4.65 2.41 16.46
N THR A 36 -5.85 2.08 15.99
CA THR A 36 -6.19 0.75 15.50
C THR A 36 -6.79 0.87 14.11
N THR A 37 -6.34 0.02 13.19
CA THR A 37 -6.88 0.01 11.82
C THR A 37 -8.18 -0.80 11.78
N ARG A 38 -9.32 -0.15 11.51
CA ARG A 38 -10.63 -0.83 11.37
C ARG A 38 -11.29 -0.40 10.07
N ASN A 39 -11.70 -1.35 9.24
CA ASN A 39 -12.29 -1.09 7.91
C ASN A 39 -11.43 -0.20 7.01
N GLY A 40 -10.10 -0.27 7.13
CA GLY A 40 -9.17 0.56 6.33
C GLY A 40 -9.09 2.03 6.76
N LEU A 41 -9.73 2.40 7.86
CA LEU A 41 -9.61 3.70 8.51
C LEU A 41 -8.75 3.56 9.76
N CYS A 42 -7.91 4.57 10.00
CA CYS A 42 -7.21 4.66 11.27
C CYS A 42 -8.15 5.26 12.32
N ILE A 43 -8.40 4.51 13.40
CA ILE A 43 -9.20 4.98 14.52
C ILE A 43 -8.27 5.17 15.71
N MET A 44 -8.19 6.39 16.25
CA MET A 44 -7.40 6.66 17.45
C MET A 44 -8.00 5.90 18.64
N ARG A 45 -7.19 5.14 19.36
CA ARG A 45 -7.56 4.58 20.67
C ARG A 45 -7.52 5.72 21.68
N THR A 46 -8.59 6.49 21.77
CA THR A 46 -8.80 7.46 22.86
C THR A 46 -9.16 6.66 24.10
N GLU A 47 -8.18 6.38 24.95
CA GLU A 47 -8.43 6.10 26.37
C GLU A 47 -8.81 7.39 27.10
#